data_AF-A0A937XN55-F1
#
_entry.id   AF-A0A937XN55-F1
#
_cell.length_a   1.000
_cell.length_b   1.000
_cell.length_c   1.000
_cell.angle_alpha   90.00
_cell.angle_beta   90.00
_cell.angle_gamma   90.00
#
_symmetry.space_group_name_H-M   'P 1'
#
loop_
_entity.id
_entity.type
_entity.pdbx_description
1 polymer ?
#
loop_
_entity_poly.entity_id
_entity_poly.type
_entity_poly.pdbx_seq_one_letter_code
_entity_poly.pdbx_strand_id
1 'polypeptide(L)'
;MGRGGARGKNAKGKGKRDAKGKGALFKRRKFCRFTVEKVEWIDYKDVDVLKDFINENGKIIPARITGTKTHYQRQLSDAIRRARYMALLPYTDLH
;
A
#
# COMPACT_ATOMS: atom_id res chain seq x y z
N MET A 1 46.99 -16.98 29.21
CA MET A 1 46.26 -16.15 28.25
C MET A 1 45.10 -16.97 27.68
N GLY A 2 43.90 -16.80 28.23
CA GLY A 2 42.70 -17.55 27.84
C GLY A 2 41.81 -16.75 26.90
N ARG A 3 41.21 -17.42 25.91
CA ARG A 3 39.98 -16.98 25.26
C ARG A 3 39.02 -18.16 25.23
N GLY A 4 38.03 -18.12 26.13
CA GLY A 4 36.81 -18.93 26.07
C GLY A 4 36.01 -18.62 24.80
N GLY A 5 34.99 -19.36 24.40
CA GLY A 5 34.07 -20.21 25.16
C GLY A 5 32.66 -19.93 24.63
N ALA A 6 32.06 -20.93 23.97
CA ALA A 6 30.63 -21.25 23.78
C ALA A 6 29.54 -20.19 23.45
N ARG A 7 28.77 -20.53 22.41
CA ARG A 7 27.30 -20.43 22.21
C ARG A 7 26.49 -19.38 22.99
N GLY A 8 25.67 -18.60 22.26
CA GLY A 8 24.50 -17.91 22.80
C GLY A 8 23.47 -17.52 21.74
N LYS A 9 22.39 -18.30 21.63
CA LYS A 9 21.16 -17.94 20.88
C LYS A 9 20.46 -16.81 21.64
N ASN A 10 20.35 -15.62 21.06
CA ASN A 10 19.56 -14.54 21.67
C ASN A 10 18.13 -14.54 21.14
N ALA A 11 17.27 -15.26 21.87
CA ALA A 11 15.85 -14.97 21.94
C ALA A 11 15.65 -13.76 22.88
N LYS A 12 15.06 -12.67 22.38
CA LYS A 12 14.42 -11.66 23.24
C LYS A 12 13.09 -11.26 22.63
N GLY A 13 12.02 -11.77 23.23
CA GLY A 13 10.69 -11.20 23.05
C GLY A 13 10.61 -9.80 23.65
N LYS A 14 9.59 -9.04 23.25
CA LYS A 14 9.03 -7.94 24.05
C LYS A 14 7.68 -7.47 23.50
N GLY A 15 6.63 -7.73 24.28
CA GLY A 15 5.60 -6.74 24.57
C GLY A 15 4.33 -6.77 23.74
N LYS A 16 3.34 -7.56 24.17
CA LYS A 16 1.94 -7.14 24.11
C LYS A 16 1.82 -5.81 24.86
N ARG A 17 1.40 -4.75 24.18
CA ARG A 17 0.98 -3.48 24.80
C ARG A 17 -0.47 -3.23 24.41
N ASP A 18 -1.34 -3.97 25.08
CA ASP A 18 -2.76 -3.68 25.21
C ASP A 18 -2.93 -2.64 26.32
N ALA A 19 -3.30 -1.40 25.96
CA ALA A 19 -4.05 -0.42 26.76
C ALA A 19 -3.93 0.98 26.10
N LYS A 20 -4.88 1.38 25.25
CA LYS A 20 -6.09 2.14 25.62
C LYS A 20 -5.79 3.59 26.03
N GLY A 21 -5.51 4.44 25.03
CA GLY A 21 -5.66 5.89 25.08
C GLY A 21 -6.86 6.29 24.22
N LYS A 22 -7.89 6.86 24.85
CA LYS A 22 -9.18 7.22 24.26
C LYS A 22 -9.01 8.35 23.22
N GLY A 23 -9.54 8.15 22.02
CA GLY A 23 -9.45 9.09 20.89
C GLY A 23 -9.71 8.45 19.52
N ALA A 24 -9.71 7.11 19.43
CA ALA A 24 -10.02 6.39 18.19
C ALA A 24 -11.54 6.22 17.99
N LEU A 25 -12.31 7.31 18.07
CA LEU A 25 -13.69 7.30 17.60
C LEU A 25 -13.65 7.14 16.07
N PHE A 26 -14.02 5.95 15.60
CA PHE A 26 -14.37 5.65 14.22
C PHE A 26 -13.26 5.76 13.17
N LYS A 27 -12.13 5.07 13.35
CA LYS A 27 -11.35 4.66 12.16
C LYS A 27 -12.12 3.54 11.46
N ARG A 28 -13.12 3.90 10.64
CA ARG A 28 -13.87 2.99 9.75
C ARG A 28 -12.84 2.07 9.09
N ARG A 29 -12.99 0.75 9.24
CA ARG A 29 -12.15 -0.22 8.52
C ARG A 29 -12.30 0.08 7.04
N LYS A 30 -11.23 0.61 6.42
CA LYS A 30 -11.23 0.89 4.99
C LYS A 30 -11.22 -0.45 4.25
N PHE A 31 -12.19 -0.64 3.38
CA PHE A 31 -12.31 -1.84 2.56
C PHE A 31 -11.57 -1.61 1.25
N CYS A 32 -10.90 -2.64 0.77
CA CYS A 32 -10.24 -2.63 -0.54
C CYS A 32 -11.32 -2.81 -1.61
N ARG A 33 -11.51 -1.82 -2.50
CA ARG A 33 -12.50 -1.87 -3.58
C ARG A 33 -12.32 -3.10 -4.49
N PHE A 34 -11.09 -3.38 -4.88
CA PHE A 34 -10.73 -4.57 -5.68
C PHE A 34 -11.07 -5.91 -5.02
N THR A 35 -11.12 -5.96 -3.69
CA THR A 35 -11.51 -7.18 -2.97
C THR A 35 -13.03 -7.40 -2.99
N VAL A 36 -13.81 -6.33 -3.09
CA VAL A 36 -15.28 -6.42 -3.18
C VAL A 36 -15.71 -6.76 -4.60
N GLU A 37 -15.09 -6.12 -5.61
CA GLU A 37 -15.32 -6.41 -7.03
C GLU A 37 -14.73 -7.76 -7.48
N LYS A 38 -13.96 -8.46 -6.62
CA LYS A 38 -13.26 -9.72 -6.95
C LYS A 38 -12.42 -9.62 -8.22
N VAL A 39 -11.78 -8.47 -8.42
CA VAL A 39 -10.85 -8.28 -9.55
C VAL A 39 -9.61 -9.12 -9.28
N GLU A 40 -9.28 -10.02 -10.22
CA GLU A 40 -8.05 -10.84 -10.14
C GLU A 40 -6.82 -10.05 -10.60
N TRP A 41 -7.01 -9.17 -11.59
CA TRP A 41 -5.93 -8.42 -12.23
C TRP A 41 -6.35 -7.00 -12.59
N ILE A 42 -5.48 -6.02 -12.32
CA ILE A 42 -5.69 -4.61 -12.65
C ILE A 42 -4.91 -4.28 -13.92
N ASP A 43 -5.63 -4.03 -15.02
CA ASP A 43 -5.02 -3.66 -16.28
C ASP A 43 -4.74 -2.15 -16.39
N TYR A 44 -3.74 -1.81 -17.21
CA TYR A 44 -3.36 -0.42 -17.45
C TYR A 44 -4.31 0.31 -18.43
N LYS A 45 -5.17 -0.43 -19.12
CA LYS A 45 -6.14 0.08 -20.10
C LYS A 45 -7.38 0.67 -19.43
N ASP A 46 -7.67 0.27 -18.19
CA ASP A 46 -8.83 0.73 -17.43
C ASP A 46 -8.55 2.08 -16.79
N VAL A 47 -8.44 3.12 -17.63
CA VAL A 47 -8.02 4.45 -17.22
C VAL A 47 -8.96 5.04 -16.17
N ASP A 48 -10.26 4.74 -16.25
CA ASP A 48 -11.26 5.23 -15.31
C ASP A 48 -11.02 4.69 -13.90
N VAL A 49 -10.68 3.41 -13.78
CA VAL A 49 -10.32 2.81 -12.49
C VAL A 49 -9.02 3.42 -11.97
N LEU A 50 -8.01 3.57 -12.82
CA LEU A 50 -6.70 4.09 -12.40
C LEU A 50 -6.74 5.57 -11.99
N LYS A 51 -7.62 6.36 -12.60
CA LYS A 51 -7.87 7.77 -12.25
C LYS A 51 -8.28 7.93 -10.79
N ASP A 52 -9.10 7.02 -10.26
CA ASP A 52 -9.52 7.05 -8.84
C ASP A 52 -8.38 6.84 -7.84
N PHE A 53 -7.22 6.31 -8.29
CA PHE A 53 -6.05 6.03 -7.45
C PHE A 53 -4.88 6.99 -7.70
N ILE A 54 -5.08 8.04 -8.49
CA ILE A 54 -4.13 9.14 -8.67
C ILE A 54 -4.73 10.43 -8.10
N ASN A 55 -3.87 11.28 -7.56
CA ASN A 55 -4.21 12.65 -7.20
C ASN A 55 -4.22 13.54 -8.44
N GLU A 56 -4.80 14.72 -8.29
CA GLU A 56 -4.81 15.80 -9.29
C GLU A 56 -3.40 16.11 -9.84
N ASN A 57 -2.38 16.11 -8.98
CA ASN A 57 -0.98 16.32 -9.39
C ASN A 57 -0.34 15.13 -10.14
N GLY A 58 -1.11 14.12 -10.52
CA GLY A 58 -0.58 12.90 -11.15
C GLY A 58 0.25 12.02 -10.20
N LYS A 59 0.11 12.16 -8.87
CA LYS A 59 0.80 11.30 -7.88
C LYS A 59 -0.07 10.11 -7.49
N ILE A 60 0.54 8.94 -7.28
CA ILE A 60 -0.19 7.74 -6.85
C ILE A 60 -0.62 7.88 -5.39
N ILE A 61 -1.90 7.63 -5.11
CA ILE A 61 -2.44 7.67 -3.74
C ILE A 61 -1.92 6.47 -2.94
N PRO A 62 -1.36 6.67 -1.74
CA PRO A 62 -0.84 5.57 -0.95
C PRO A 62 -1.98 4.74 -0.33
N ALA A 63 -1.74 3.43 -0.19
CA ALA A 63 -2.73 2.46 0.32
C ALA A 63 -3.34 2.79 1.69
N ARG A 64 -2.69 3.64 2.50
CA ARG A 64 -3.24 4.12 3.78
C ARG A 64 -4.49 5.00 3.62
N ILE A 65 -4.63 5.67 2.48
CA ILE A 65 -5.76 6.54 2.16
C ILE A 65 -6.88 5.71 1.53
N THR A 66 -6.56 4.94 0.49
CA THR A 66 -7.49 4.13 -0.30
C THR A 66 -7.89 2.80 0.35
N GLY A 67 -7.10 2.25 1.26
CA GLY A 67 -7.41 0.98 1.93
C GLY A 67 -7.22 -0.27 1.06
N THR A 68 -6.46 -0.16 -0.03
CA THR A 68 -6.11 -1.28 -0.92
C THR A 68 -5.19 -2.28 -0.22
N LYS A 69 -5.37 -3.59 -0.49
CA LYS A 69 -4.43 -4.61 0.01
C LYS A 69 -3.06 -4.43 -0.67
N THR A 70 -1.99 -4.79 0.02
CA THR A 70 -0.61 -4.68 -0.50
C THR A 70 -0.39 -5.36 -1.85
N HIS A 71 -1.05 -6.51 -2.07
CA HIS A 71 -1.00 -7.22 -3.35
C HIS A 71 -1.55 -6.36 -4.50
N TYR A 72 -2.77 -5.85 -4.35
CA TYR A 72 -3.40 -4.98 -5.34
C TYR A 72 -2.67 -3.66 -5.50
N GLN A 73 -2.11 -3.09 -4.42
CA GLN A 73 -1.34 -1.85 -4.51
C GLN A 73 -0.09 -2.00 -5.40
N ARG A 74 0.59 -3.15 -5.36
CA ARG A 74 1.75 -3.43 -6.22
C ARG A 74 1.33 -3.49 -7.69
N GLN A 75 0.29 -4.27 -7.99
CA GLN A 75 -0.28 -4.39 -9.34
C GLN A 75 -0.73 -3.02 -9.87
N LEU A 76 -1.45 -2.25 -9.05
CA LEU A 76 -1.91 -0.90 -9.38
C LEU A 76 -0.75 0.05 -9.67
N SER A 77 0.34 -0.03 -8.89
CA SER A 77 1.52 0.80 -9.11
C SER A 77 2.25 0.44 -10.42
N ASP A 78 2.24 -0.83 -10.82
CA ASP A 78 2.77 -1.28 -12.11
C ASP A 78 1.86 -0.86 -13.27
N ALA A 79 0.54 -1.02 -13.11
CA ALA A 79 -0.46 -0.62 -14.10
C ALA A 79 -0.42 0.89 -14.38
N ILE A 80 -0.38 1.73 -13.33
CA ILE A 80 -0.26 3.18 -13.48
C ILE A 80 1.03 3.56 -14.20
N ARG A 81 2.17 2.92 -13.88
CA ARG A 81 3.44 3.19 -14.57
C ARG A 81 3.37 2.87 -16.06
N ARG A 82 2.74 1.75 -16.43
CA ARG A 82 2.53 1.37 -17.83
C ARG A 82 1.59 2.34 -18.55
N ALA A 83 0.47 2.72 -17.91
CA ALA A 83 -0.49 3.67 -18.47
C ALA A 83 0.15 5.04 -18.76
N ARG A 84 1.04 5.51 -17.88
CA ARG A 84 1.79 6.76 -18.11
C ARG A 84 2.77 6.67 -19.27
N TYR A 85 3.46 5.54 -19.43
CA TYR A 85 4.36 5.32 -20.56
C TYR A 85 3.62 5.34 -21.91
N MET A 86 2.36 4.91 -21.91
CA MET A 86 1.48 4.96 -23.09
C MET A 86 0.71 6.28 -23.25
N ALA A 87 1.06 7.32 -22.47
CA ALA A 87 0.38 8.61 -22.46
C ALA A 87 -1.13 8.58 -22.13
N LEU A 88 -1.62 7.49 -21.53
CA LEU A 88 -3.03 7.38 -21.07
C LEU A 88 -3.27 8.19 -19.78
N LEU A 89 -2.23 8.36 -18.97
CA LEU A 89 -2.26 9.12 -17.72
C LEU A 89 -1.10 10.12 -17.66
N PRO A 90 -1.32 11.33 -17.13
CA PRO A 90 -0.28 12.33 -17.01
C PRO A 90 0.71 11.99 -15.87
N TYR A 91 1.95 12.50 -16.00
CA TYR A 91 2.95 12.42 -14.93
C TYR A 91 2.82 13.59 -13.95
N THR A 92 2.39 14.74 -14.47
CA THR A 92 2.24 16.00 -13.73
C THR A 92 0.93 16.69 -14.13
N ASP A 93 0.48 17.60 -13.27
CA ASP A 93 -0.60 18.55 -13.55
C ASP A 93 -0.22 19.62 -14.58
N LEU A 94 1.08 19.89 -14.75
CA LEU A 94 1.63 20.71 -15.84
C LEU A 94 1.80 19.87 -17.09
N HIS A 95 0.81 19.87 -17.97
CA HIS A 95 0.83 19.23 -19.28
C HIS A 95 0.34 20.22 -20.34
#